data_AF-A0A5C7QBS1-F1
#
_entry.id   AF-A0A5C7QBS1-F1
#
_cell.length_a   1.000
_cell.length_b   1.000
_cell.length_c   1.000
_cell.angle_alpha   90.00
_cell.angle_beta   90.00
_cell.angle_gamma   90.00
#
_symmetry.space_group_name_H-M   'P 1'
#
loop_
_entity.id
_entity.type
_entity.pdbx_description
1 polymer ?
#
loop_
_entity_poly.entity_id
_entity_poly.type
_entity_poly.pdbx_seq_one_letter_code
_entity_poly.pdbx_strand_id
1 'polypeptide(L)'
;MNTKRLTPAKRRRLAQTPDWSPQGVGLPPEMYAAALRYLFDRSVPLAQEQEWYWNIEEPDFEATPLEWTRIQTVLFARAGNDLAAYSDEQVGMGLNYVMSNAVSDVPFAAIDASVPLDEAMRMMQAMPALWRQCIGPRLASLQVPIGASAGRLAFVCYMWFDVWPTFWNVRHEPRWRDAVWQVLREMLDVPCREVQVAALHGIGHCGGDLDRQDVIDKTVEAFIRTIGNDDRELKNYADAARRGCVQ
;
A
#
# COMPACT_ATOMS: atom_id res chain seq x y z
N MET A 1 -10.57 26.83 -26.86
CA MET A 1 -10.24 26.01 -25.67
C MET A 1 -9.07 26.67 -24.94
N ASN A 2 -9.32 27.31 -23.80
CA ASN A 2 -8.26 27.99 -23.03
C ASN A 2 -7.48 26.97 -22.20
N THR A 3 -6.28 26.60 -22.67
CA THR A 3 -5.28 25.88 -21.88
C THR A 3 -4.81 26.80 -20.75
N LYS A 4 -5.31 26.58 -19.52
CA LYS A 4 -4.84 27.28 -18.33
C LYS A 4 -3.33 27.05 -18.18
N ARG A 5 -2.52 28.10 -18.37
CA ARG A 5 -1.07 28.07 -18.14
C ARG A 5 -0.78 27.68 -16.68
N LEU A 6 -0.04 26.58 -16.50
CA LEU A 6 0.39 26.11 -15.18
C LEU A 6 1.32 27.14 -14.51
N THR A 7 1.11 27.35 -13.21
CA THR A 7 1.93 28.25 -12.37
C THR A 7 3.36 27.71 -12.22
N PRO A 8 4.37 28.58 -11.97
CA PRO A 8 5.76 28.15 -11.76
C PRO A 8 5.93 27.09 -10.66
N ALA A 9 5.17 27.19 -9.57
CA ALA A 9 5.17 26.19 -8.49
C ALA A 9 4.60 24.83 -8.93
N LYS A 10 3.54 24.82 -9.77
CA LYS A 10 3.02 23.58 -10.37
C LYS A 10 3.98 22.99 -11.38
N ARG A 11 4.68 23.82 -12.18
CA ARG A 11 5.73 23.36 -13.10
C ARG A 11 6.92 22.77 -12.36
N ARG A 12 7.33 23.37 -11.23
CA ARG A 12 8.43 22.85 -10.40
C ARG A 12 8.07 21.53 -9.72
N ARG A 13 6.83 21.38 -9.22
CA ARG A 13 6.33 20.09 -8.71
C ARG A 13 6.26 19.04 -9.81
N LEU A 14 5.73 19.39 -11.00
CA LEU A 14 5.66 18.45 -12.14
C LEU A 14 7.04 18.06 -12.66
N ALA A 15 8.03 18.95 -12.62
CA ALA A 15 9.43 18.66 -12.97
C ALA A 15 10.18 17.86 -11.88
N GLN A 16 9.58 17.70 -10.70
CA GLN A 16 10.11 16.92 -9.57
C GLN A 16 9.35 15.60 -9.36
N THR A 17 8.23 15.38 -10.07
CA THR A 17 7.52 14.10 -10.01
C THR A 17 8.38 13.06 -10.71
N PRO A 18 8.76 11.96 -10.03
CA PRO A 18 9.48 10.88 -10.67
C PRO A 18 8.68 10.31 -11.85
N ASP A 19 9.37 9.87 -12.90
CA ASP A 19 8.72 9.16 -13.99
C ASP A 19 8.34 7.76 -13.51
N TRP A 20 7.07 7.59 -13.17
CA TRP A 20 6.49 6.34 -12.69
C TRP A 20 6.04 5.39 -13.81
N SER A 21 6.44 5.64 -15.06
CA SER A 21 6.23 4.67 -16.14
C SER A 21 7.17 3.47 -15.98
N PRO A 22 6.85 2.30 -16.58
CA PRO A 22 7.79 1.18 -16.65
C PRO A 22 9.18 1.61 -17.13
N GLN A 23 9.24 2.40 -18.20
CA GLN A 23 10.50 2.90 -18.75
C GLN A 23 11.23 3.83 -17.77
N GLY A 24 10.49 4.69 -17.06
CA GLY A 24 11.02 5.62 -16.06
C GLY A 24 11.72 4.94 -14.89
N VAL A 25 11.30 3.72 -14.54
CA VAL A 25 11.95 2.88 -13.53
C VAL A 25 12.90 1.84 -14.12
N GLY A 26 13.14 1.83 -15.44
CA GLY A 26 14.02 0.86 -16.08
C GLY A 26 13.44 -0.56 -16.18
N LEU A 27 12.12 -0.67 -16.29
CA LEU A 27 11.38 -1.92 -16.45
C LEU A 27 10.80 -2.01 -17.88
N PRO A 28 10.95 -3.14 -18.59
CA PRO A 28 10.31 -3.31 -19.89
C PRO A 28 8.77 -3.22 -19.78
N PRO A 29 8.07 -2.44 -20.63
CA PRO A 29 6.62 -2.29 -20.55
C PRO A 29 5.85 -3.61 -20.67
N GLU A 30 6.34 -4.53 -21.49
CA GLU A 30 5.79 -5.86 -21.68
C GLU A 30 5.90 -6.73 -20.43
N MET A 31 6.99 -6.58 -19.65
CA MET A 31 7.18 -7.27 -18.39
C MET A 31 6.18 -6.75 -17.35
N TYR A 32 6.02 -5.43 -17.25
CA TYR A 32 5.03 -4.84 -16.36
C TYR A 32 3.59 -5.27 -16.74
N ALA A 33 3.26 -5.25 -18.03
CA ALA A 33 1.95 -5.71 -18.50
C ALA A 33 1.72 -7.20 -18.23
N ALA A 34 2.76 -8.04 -18.33
CA ALA A 34 2.69 -9.45 -17.98
C ALA A 34 2.48 -9.65 -16.47
N ALA A 35 3.18 -8.87 -15.63
CA ALA A 35 3.00 -8.90 -14.18
C ALA A 35 1.58 -8.48 -13.78
N LEU A 36 1.00 -7.44 -14.40
CA LEU A 36 -0.39 -7.05 -14.15
C LEU A 36 -1.38 -8.17 -14.48
N ARG A 37 -1.21 -8.85 -15.63
CA ARG A 37 -2.06 -9.99 -15.97
C ARG A 37 -1.89 -11.13 -14.98
N TYR A 38 -0.64 -11.46 -14.64
CA TYR A 38 -0.33 -12.49 -13.66
C TYR A 38 -0.97 -12.22 -12.29
N LEU A 39 -0.95 -10.98 -11.81
CA LEU A 39 -1.49 -10.63 -10.49
C LEU A 39 -3.02 -10.49 -10.49
N PHE A 40 -3.61 -9.87 -11.52
CA PHE A 40 -4.98 -9.36 -11.46
C PHE A 40 -5.92 -9.94 -12.51
N ASP A 41 -5.42 -10.42 -13.66
CA ASP A 41 -6.22 -11.07 -14.71
C ASP A 41 -6.41 -12.56 -14.38
N ARG A 42 -7.01 -12.80 -13.22
CA ARG A 42 -7.23 -14.11 -12.62
C ARG A 42 -8.71 -14.29 -12.33
N SER A 43 -9.19 -15.52 -12.52
CA SER A 43 -10.55 -15.87 -12.11
C SER A 43 -10.67 -15.79 -10.60
N VAL A 44 -11.78 -15.22 -10.13
CA VAL A 44 -12.11 -15.20 -8.70
C VAL A 44 -12.69 -16.55 -8.33
N PRO A 45 -12.08 -17.31 -7.41
CA PRO A 45 -12.54 -18.65 -7.08
C PRO A 45 -13.93 -18.61 -6.42
N LEU A 46 -14.76 -19.60 -6.75
CA LEU A 46 -16.01 -19.87 -6.05
C LEU A 46 -15.72 -20.36 -4.62
N ALA A 47 -16.74 -20.42 -3.76
CA ALA A 47 -16.56 -20.72 -2.32
C ALA A 47 -15.87 -22.06 -1.98
N GLN A 48 -15.77 -22.98 -2.94
CA GLN A 48 -15.13 -24.30 -2.78
C GLN A 48 -13.78 -24.40 -3.52
N GLU A 49 -13.40 -23.36 -4.25
CA GLU A 49 -12.17 -23.31 -5.04
C GLU A 49 -11.08 -22.57 -4.27
N GLN A 50 -9.84 -22.96 -4.52
CA GLN A 50 -8.68 -22.28 -3.94
C GLN A 50 -8.26 -21.07 -4.79
N GLU A 51 -7.62 -20.10 -4.15
CA GLU A 51 -7.01 -18.97 -4.84
C GLU A 51 -5.84 -19.44 -5.72
N TRP A 52 -5.62 -18.74 -6.84
CA TRP A 52 -4.68 -19.19 -7.88
C TRP A 52 -3.26 -19.40 -7.37
N TYR A 53 -2.81 -18.59 -6.42
CA TYR A 53 -1.46 -18.70 -5.85
C TYR A 53 -1.26 -19.91 -4.93
N TRP A 54 -2.33 -20.64 -4.58
CA TRP A 54 -2.23 -21.94 -3.90
C TRP A 54 -2.22 -23.12 -4.88
N ASN A 55 -2.39 -22.86 -6.18
CA ASN A 55 -2.36 -23.90 -7.19
C ASN A 55 -0.93 -24.22 -7.61
N ILE A 56 -0.44 -25.41 -7.25
CA ILE A 56 0.91 -25.89 -7.58
C ILE A 56 1.16 -26.05 -9.09
N GLU A 57 0.10 -26.06 -9.91
CA GLU A 57 0.21 -26.15 -11.36
C GLU A 57 0.31 -24.77 -12.04
N GLU A 58 0.04 -23.69 -11.30
CA GLU A 58 0.20 -22.34 -11.82
C GLU A 58 1.70 -22.01 -11.95
N PRO A 59 2.16 -21.58 -13.14
CA PRO A 59 3.55 -21.18 -13.30
C PRO A 59 3.81 -19.89 -12.52
N ASP A 60 4.93 -19.86 -11.81
CA ASP A 60 5.40 -18.64 -11.14
C ASP A 60 5.78 -17.56 -12.17
N PHE A 61 5.59 -16.30 -11.77
CA PHE A 61 6.12 -15.18 -12.53
C PHE A 61 7.58 -14.92 -12.16
N GLU A 62 8.47 -15.30 -13.07
CA GLU A 62 9.90 -15.11 -12.91
C GLU A 62 10.30 -13.63 -13.03
N ALA A 63 10.75 -13.06 -11.92
CA ALA A 63 11.35 -11.73 -11.86
C ALA A 63 12.35 -11.64 -10.70
N THR A 64 13.43 -10.91 -10.91
CA THR A 64 14.42 -10.62 -9.87
C THR A 64 13.84 -9.72 -8.78
N PRO A 65 14.45 -9.65 -7.58
CA PRO A 65 14.04 -8.70 -6.54
C PRO A 65 14.00 -7.24 -7.01
N LEU A 66 14.95 -6.85 -7.87
CA LEU A 66 14.97 -5.51 -8.45
C LEU A 66 13.78 -5.29 -9.41
N GLU A 67 13.46 -6.27 -10.25
CA GLU A 67 12.31 -6.20 -11.15
C GLU A 67 10.99 -6.17 -10.38
N TRP A 68 10.83 -6.99 -9.35
CA TRP A 68 9.66 -6.95 -8.46
C TRP A 68 9.53 -5.61 -7.73
N THR A 69 10.64 -5.02 -7.27
CA THR A 69 10.63 -3.69 -6.65
C THR A 69 10.18 -2.61 -7.64
N ARG A 70 10.62 -2.69 -8.90
CA ARG A 70 10.20 -1.79 -9.98
C ARG A 70 8.74 -2.01 -10.38
N ILE A 71 8.28 -3.26 -10.47
CA ILE A 71 6.88 -3.62 -10.71
C ILE A 71 6.00 -3.01 -9.62
N GLN A 72 6.35 -3.20 -8.34
CA GLN A 72 5.63 -2.61 -7.20
C GLN A 72 5.61 -1.08 -7.27
N THR A 73 6.74 -0.45 -7.62
CA THR A 73 6.83 1.00 -7.79
C THR A 73 5.82 1.53 -8.81
N VAL A 74 5.78 0.93 -10.01
CA VAL A 74 4.88 1.34 -11.09
C VAL A 74 3.42 1.03 -10.70
N LEU A 75 3.17 -0.16 -10.17
CA LEU A 75 1.87 -0.62 -9.69
C LEU A 75 1.28 0.37 -8.68
N PHE A 76 2.02 0.71 -7.63
CA PHE A 76 1.53 1.61 -6.59
C PHE A 76 1.30 3.02 -7.12
N ALA A 77 2.22 3.55 -7.92
CA ALA A 77 2.13 4.90 -8.47
C ALA A 77 0.93 5.08 -9.42
N ARG A 78 0.47 3.99 -10.04
CA ARG A 78 -0.53 4.01 -11.12
C ARG A 78 -1.78 3.17 -10.83
N ALA A 79 -1.91 2.62 -9.62
CA ALA A 79 -2.94 1.66 -9.26
C ALA A 79 -4.37 2.10 -9.62
N GLY A 80 -4.68 3.39 -9.49
CA GLY A 80 -6.00 3.92 -9.85
C GLY A 80 -6.38 3.76 -11.32
N ASN A 81 -5.39 3.83 -12.23
CA ASN A 81 -5.61 3.63 -13.66
C ASN A 81 -5.43 2.16 -14.05
N ASP A 82 -4.30 1.59 -13.66
CA ASP A 82 -3.88 0.27 -14.13
C ASP A 82 -4.79 -0.83 -13.57
N LEU A 83 -5.40 -0.60 -12.39
CA LEU A 83 -6.32 -1.56 -11.79
C LEU A 83 -7.80 -1.28 -12.07
N ALA A 84 -8.16 -0.21 -12.78
CA ALA A 84 -9.55 0.24 -12.94
C ALA A 84 -10.48 -0.81 -13.58
N ALA A 85 -9.95 -1.69 -14.43
CA ALA A 85 -10.72 -2.72 -15.13
C ALA A 85 -11.02 -3.97 -14.27
N TYR A 86 -10.31 -4.15 -13.16
CA TYR A 86 -10.46 -5.33 -12.30
C TYR A 86 -11.47 -5.09 -11.18
N SER A 87 -12.21 -6.14 -10.84
CA SER A 87 -13.13 -6.15 -9.69
C SER A 87 -12.37 -6.03 -8.36
N ASP A 88 -13.05 -5.62 -7.28
CA ASP A 88 -12.44 -5.54 -5.95
C ASP A 88 -11.91 -6.90 -5.47
N GLU A 89 -12.55 -8.00 -5.86
CA GLU A 89 -12.10 -9.35 -5.54
C GLU A 89 -10.77 -9.71 -6.25
N GLN A 90 -10.64 -9.36 -7.54
CA GLN A 90 -9.40 -9.55 -8.29
C GLN A 90 -8.27 -8.66 -7.75
N VAL A 91 -8.58 -7.39 -7.47
CA VAL A 91 -7.60 -6.45 -6.89
C VAL A 91 -7.14 -6.93 -5.52
N GLY A 92 -8.08 -7.34 -4.65
CA GLY A 92 -7.75 -7.88 -3.34
C GLY A 92 -6.85 -9.11 -3.44
N MET A 93 -7.19 -10.08 -4.30
CA MET A 93 -6.38 -11.29 -4.47
C MET A 93 -4.96 -10.98 -4.98
N GLY A 94 -4.83 -10.14 -6.02
CA GLY A 94 -3.51 -9.77 -6.55
C GLY A 94 -2.67 -8.96 -5.56
N LEU A 95 -3.29 -8.05 -4.80
CA LEU A 95 -2.58 -7.30 -3.75
C LEU A 95 -2.19 -8.19 -2.56
N ASN A 96 -3.00 -9.20 -2.22
CA ASN A 96 -2.64 -10.17 -1.18
C ASN A 96 -1.35 -10.91 -1.55
N TYR A 97 -1.19 -11.30 -2.82
CA TYR A 97 0.05 -11.89 -3.33
C TYR A 97 1.24 -10.94 -3.18
N VAL A 98 1.05 -9.64 -3.47
CA VAL A 98 2.13 -8.62 -3.38
C VAL A 98 2.55 -8.35 -1.93
N MET A 99 1.61 -8.35 -0.97
CA MET A 99 1.90 -7.94 0.41
C MET A 99 2.22 -9.11 1.36
N SER A 100 1.68 -10.31 1.13
CA SER A 100 1.67 -11.38 2.13
C SER A 100 2.83 -12.34 1.97
N ASN A 101 3.73 -12.37 2.96
CA ASN A 101 4.85 -13.32 3.01
C ASN A 101 4.41 -14.77 3.25
N ALA A 102 3.15 -15.01 3.61
CA ALA A 102 2.58 -16.33 3.69
C ALA A 102 2.22 -16.89 2.30
N VAL A 103 2.10 -16.01 1.30
CA VAL A 103 1.61 -16.33 -0.05
C VAL A 103 2.72 -16.24 -1.10
N SER A 104 3.63 -15.26 -1.00
CA SER A 104 4.73 -15.10 -1.95
C SER A 104 5.97 -14.45 -1.32
N ASP A 105 7.08 -14.49 -2.06
CA ASP A 105 8.32 -13.79 -1.69
C ASP A 105 8.38 -12.33 -2.21
N VAL A 106 7.41 -11.89 -3.01
CA VAL A 106 7.31 -10.51 -3.53
C VAL A 106 7.46 -9.43 -2.45
N PRO A 107 6.85 -9.54 -1.26
CA PRO A 107 7.00 -8.51 -0.24
C PRO A 107 8.42 -8.36 0.30
N PHE A 108 9.30 -9.36 0.14
CA PHE A 108 10.71 -9.27 0.51
C PHE A 108 11.59 -8.60 -0.55
N ALA A 109 11.09 -8.39 -1.77
CA ALA A 109 11.90 -7.93 -2.89
C ALA A 109 12.65 -6.61 -2.60
N ALA A 110 11.98 -5.62 -2.02
CA ALA A 110 12.55 -4.29 -1.80
C ALA A 110 13.64 -4.22 -0.72
N ILE A 111 13.80 -5.28 0.08
CA ILE A 111 14.81 -5.38 1.15
C ILE A 111 15.86 -6.45 0.87
N ASP A 112 15.81 -7.07 -0.31
CA ASP A 112 16.84 -7.97 -0.75
C ASP A 112 18.16 -7.20 -0.94
N ALA A 113 19.29 -7.83 -0.59
CA ALA A 113 20.60 -7.20 -0.64
C ALA A 113 21.04 -6.80 -2.07
N SER A 114 20.44 -7.40 -3.10
CA SER A 114 20.68 -7.06 -4.51
C SER A 114 19.96 -5.79 -4.96
N VAL A 115 18.99 -5.29 -4.18
CA VAL A 115 18.22 -4.09 -4.53
C VAL A 115 18.88 -2.83 -3.97
N PRO A 116 19.25 -1.85 -4.83
CA PRO A 116 19.76 -0.58 -4.36
C PRO A 116 18.74 0.14 -3.48
N LEU A 117 19.18 0.72 -2.36
CA LEU A 117 18.31 1.44 -1.43
C LEU A 117 17.47 2.52 -2.14
N ASP A 118 18.01 3.20 -3.15
CA ASP A 118 17.28 4.22 -3.90
C ASP A 118 16.08 3.66 -4.68
N GLU A 119 16.16 2.42 -5.16
CA GLU A 119 15.04 1.75 -5.84
C GLU A 119 13.95 1.38 -4.82
N ALA A 120 14.35 0.86 -3.67
CA ALA A 120 13.43 0.58 -2.57
C ALA A 120 12.73 1.87 -2.07
N MET A 121 13.46 2.98 -1.97
CA MET A 121 12.89 4.27 -1.58
C MET A 121 11.94 4.85 -2.63
N ARG A 122 12.19 4.60 -3.93
CA ARG A 122 11.23 4.96 -4.99
C ARG A 122 9.92 4.18 -4.86
N MET A 123 9.98 2.89 -4.56
CA MET A 123 8.79 2.08 -4.29
C MET A 123 7.99 2.64 -3.10
N MET A 124 8.68 2.94 -1.99
CA MET A 124 8.04 3.52 -0.81
C MET A 124 7.41 4.90 -1.08
N GLN A 125 8.03 5.73 -1.93
CA GLN A 125 7.48 7.02 -2.37
C GLN A 125 6.23 6.86 -3.24
N ALA A 126 6.10 5.76 -3.98
CA ALA A 126 4.95 5.46 -4.82
C ALA A 126 3.77 4.88 -4.02
N MET A 127 4.04 4.15 -2.94
CA MET A 127 3.04 3.45 -2.12
C MET A 127 1.82 4.28 -1.69
N PRO A 128 1.93 5.58 -1.29
CA PRO A 128 0.75 6.37 -0.93
C PRO A 128 -0.28 6.51 -2.06
N ALA A 129 0.14 6.42 -3.32
CA ALA A 129 -0.76 6.49 -4.46
C ALA A 129 -1.68 5.26 -4.56
N LEU A 130 -1.25 4.07 -4.12
CA LEU A 130 -2.10 2.88 -4.06
C LEU A 130 -3.34 3.14 -3.20
N TRP A 131 -3.12 3.68 -2.00
CA TRP A 131 -4.18 3.98 -1.05
C TRP A 131 -5.10 5.09 -1.55
N ARG A 132 -4.51 6.20 -2.02
CA ARG A 132 -5.27 7.39 -2.42
C ARG A 132 -6.03 7.21 -3.74
N GLN A 133 -5.48 6.46 -4.69
CA GLN A 133 -6.02 6.38 -6.05
C GLN A 133 -6.77 5.08 -6.33
N CYS A 134 -6.54 4.01 -5.56
CA CYS A 134 -7.17 2.71 -5.78
C CYS A 134 -8.00 2.26 -4.58
N ILE A 135 -7.36 1.95 -3.44
CA ILE A 135 -8.05 1.32 -2.29
C ILE A 135 -9.09 2.25 -1.68
N GLY A 136 -8.72 3.50 -1.40
CA GLY A 136 -9.60 4.50 -0.79
C GLY A 136 -10.89 4.73 -1.59
N PRO A 137 -10.82 5.05 -2.89
CA PRO A 137 -12.02 5.22 -3.71
C PRO A 137 -12.92 3.97 -3.81
N ARG A 138 -12.33 2.75 -3.80
CA ARG A 138 -13.08 1.49 -3.88
C ARG A 138 -13.79 1.15 -2.56
N LEU A 139 -13.19 1.51 -1.43
CA LEU A 139 -13.74 1.23 -0.09
C LEU A 139 -14.48 2.42 0.55
N ALA A 140 -14.54 3.58 -0.12
CA ALA A 140 -15.06 4.82 0.48
C ALA A 140 -16.52 4.74 0.99
N SER A 141 -17.34 3.86 0.43
CA SER A 141 -18.73 3.66 0.85
C SER A 141 -18.91 2.51 1.85
N LEU A 142 -17.83 1.80 2.21
CA LEU A 142 -17.91 0.70 3.15
C LEU A 142 -18.19 1.24 4.56
N GLN A 143 -19.06 0.55 5.27
CA GLN A 143 -19.46 0.90 6.64
C GLN A 143 -19.62 -0.39 7.43
N VAL A 144 -18.49 -0.93 7.89
CA VAL A 144 -18.46 -2.13 8.72
C VAL A 144 -17.66 -1.89 10.00
N PRO A 145 -17.92 -2.66 11.07
CA PRO A 145 -17.07 -2.63 12.26
C PRO A 145 -15.61 -2.92 11.92
N ILE A 146 -14.69 -2.36 12.71
CA ILE A 146 -13.26 -2.61 12.52
C ILE A 146 -12.96 -4.10 12.71
N GLY A 147 -12.20 -4.69 11.78
CA GLY A 147 -11.87 -6.12 11.77
C GLY A 147 -12.97 -7.04 11.24
N ALA A 148 -14.12 -6.50 10.81
CA ALA A 148 -15.15 -7.31 10.16
C ALA A 148 -14.72 -7.74 8.74
N SER A 149 -15.12 -8.95 8.33
CA SER A 149 -14.90 -9.42 6.96
C SER A 149 -15.81 -8.67 5.99
N ALA A 150 -15.22 -8.05 4.96
CA ALA A 150 -15.94 -7.24 3.98
C ALA A 150 -15.40 -7.41 2.54
N GLY A 151 -15.01 -8.65 2.20
CA GLY A 151 -14.45 -8.99 0.88
C GLY A 151 -12.93 -8.89 0.84
N ARG A 152 -12.32 -9.36 -0.26
CA ARG A 152 -10.85 -9.51 -0.36
C ARG A 152 -10.10 -8.19 -0.31
N LEU A 153 -10.62 -7.14 -0.94
CA LEU A 153 -9.96 -5.83 -0.93
C LEU A 153 -9.97 -5.19 0.48
N ALA A 154 -11.09 -5.31 1.21
CA ALA A 154 -11.17 -4.83 2.58
C ALA A 154 -10.25 -5.63 3.51
N PHE A 155 -10.16 -6.95 3.33
CA PHE A 155 -9.20 -7.81 4.03
C PHE A 155 -7.76 -7.35 3.79
N VAL A 156 -7.38 -7.12 2.53
CA VAL A 156 -6.04 -6.63 2.15
C VAL A 156 -5.75 -5.28 2.76
N CYS A 157 -6.72 -4.36 2.72
CA CYS A 157 -6.59 -3.04 3.32
C CYS A 157 -6.27 -3.16 4.81
N TYR A 158 -7.01 -3.99 5.54
CA TYR A 158 -6.83 -4.20 6.98
C TYR A 158 -5.49 -4.89 7.31
N MET A 159 -5.21 -6.02 6.66
CA MET A 159 -4.11 -6.93 7.00
C MET A 159 -2.74 -6.47 6.49
N TRP A 160 -2.67 -5.40 5.69
CA TRP A 160 -1.45 -5.04 5.00
C TRP A 160 -0.25 -5.00 5.93
N PHE A 161 -0.35 -4.31 7.07
CA PHE A 161 0.78 -4.15 7.98
C PHE A 161 0.99 -5.32 8.96
N ASP A 162 0.06 -6.28 9.04
CA ASP A 162 0.26 -7.53 9.78
C ASP A 162 1.16 -8.51 9.05
N VAL A 163 0.92 -8.65 7.74
CA VAL A 163 1.57 -9.70 6.92
C VAL A 163 2.68 -9.15 6.03
N TRP A 164 2.63 -7.86 5.70
CA TRP A 164 3.75 -7.23 5.01
C TRP A 164 4.91 -7.19 5.99
N PRO A 165 6.02 -7.87 5.66
CA PRO A 165 7.12 -8.08 6.59
C PRO A 165 7.60 -6.73 7.08
N THR A 166 7.26 -6.40 8.32
CA THR A 166 7.69 -5.16 8.96
C THR A 166 9.20 -5.26 9.06
N PHE A 167 9.89 -4.55 8.17
CA PHE A 167 11.23 -4.91 7.73
C PHE A 167 12.29 -4.79 8.82
N TRP A 168 12.45 -5.88 9.58
CA TRP A 168 13.35 -5.98 10.72
C TRP A 168 14.82 -5.83 10.33
N ASN A 169 15.17 -6.24 9.12
CA ASN A 169 16.54 -6.18 8.61
C ASN A 169 16.97 -4.76 8.22
N VAL A 170 16.04 -3.88 7.81
CA VAL A 170 16.33 -2.48 7.44
C VAL A 170 15.75 -1.46 8.40
N ARG A 171 15.13 -1.86 9.52
CA ARG A 171 14.60 -0.93 10.54
C ARG A 171 15.59 0.11 11.05
N HIS A 172 16.89 -0.19 10.96
CA HIS A 172 17.95 0.72 11.37
C HIS A 172 18.19 1.85 10.35
N GLU A 173 17.83 1.66 9.08
CA GLU A 173 17.97 2.64 7.99
C GLU A 173 17.03 3.84 8.22
N PRO A 174 17.55 5.05 8.50
CA PRO A 174 16.71 6.22 8.78
C PRO A 174 15.77 6.59 7.62
N ARG A 175 16.24 6.46 6.37
CA ARG A 175 15.41 6.77 5.18
C ARG A 175 14.20 5.85 5.10
N TRP A 176 14.36 4.59 5.51
CA TRP A 176 13.27 3.61 5.54
C TRP A 176 12.22 4.00 6.58
N ARG A 177 12.65 4.30 7.81
CA ARG A 177 11.75 4.77 8.88
C ARG A 177 10.98 6.04 8.48
N ASP A 178 11.66 6.98 7.84
CA ASP A 178 11.01 8.19 7.31
C ASP A 178 9.98 7.86 6.22
N ALA A 179 10.30 6.94 5.32
CA ALA A 179 9.41 6.55 4.23
C ALA A 179 8.16 5.81 4.73
N VAL A 180 8.32 4.86 5.68
CA VAL A 180 7.18 4.18 6.33
C VAL A 180 6.29 5.20 7.03
N TRP A 181 6.87 6.11 7.82
CA TRP A 181 6.10 7.16 8.48
C TRP A 181 5.35 8.05 7.49
N GLN A 182 5.98 8.41 6.37
CA GLN A 182 5.35 9.20 5.31
C GLN A 182 4.13 8.47 4.72
N VAL A 183 4.24 7.17 4.46
CA VAL A 183 3.13 6.34 3.96
C VAL A 183 1.95 6.36 4.94
N LEU A 184 2.19 6.02 6.21
CA LEU A 184 1.14 5.96 7.23
C LEU A 184 0.44 7.32 7.40
N ARG A 185 1.21 8.42 7.39
CA ARG A 185 0.64 9.77 7.49
C ARG A 185 -0.22 10.10 6.26
N GLU A 186 0.24 9.80 5.05
CA GLU A 186 -0.56 10.03 3.84
C GLU A 186 -1.81 9.16 3.79
N MET A 187 -1.77 7.95 4.35
CA MET A 187 -2.95 7.10 4.48
C MET A 187 -3.99 7.68 5.44
N LEU A 188 -3.59 8.25 6.58
CA LEU A 188 -4.51 8.93 7.50
C LEU A 188 -5.26 10.10 6.83
N ASP A 189 -4.64 10.76 5.86
CA ASP A 189 -5.23 11.87 5.10
C ASP A 189 -6.20 11.38 3.99
N VAL A 190 -6.27 10.08 3.69
CA VAL A 190 -7.23 9.54 2.72
C VAL A 190 -8.63 9.56 3.34
N PRO A 191 -9.65 10.15 2.67
CA PRO A 191 -11.02 10.23 3.19
C PRO A 191 -11.77 8.89 3.01
N CYS A 192 -11.21 7.81 3.55
CA CYS A 192 -11.78 6.47 3.60
C CYS A 192 -11.43 5.86 4.95
N ARG A 193 -12.46 5.49 5.71
CA ARG A 193 -12.32 5.02 7.09
C ARG A 193 -11.42 3.79 7.18
N GLU A 194 -11.55 2.87 6.23
CA GLU A 194 -10.82 1.61 6.15
C GLU A 194 -9.33 1.85 5.92
N VAL A 195 -8.98 2.81 5.07
CA VAL A 195 -7.58 3.20 4.84
C VAL A 195 -7.01 3.89 6.08
N GLN A 196 -7.80 4.69 6.79
CA GLN A 196 -7.39 5.30 8.05
C GLN A 196 -7.17 4.23 9.14
N VAL A 197 -8.06 3.23 9.23
CA VAL A 197 -7.89 2.07 10.11
C VAL A 197 -6.62 1.32 9.78
N ALA A 198 -6.35 1.02 8.50
CA ALA A 198 -5.11 0.39 8.07
C ALA A 198 -3.86 1.20 8.45
N ALA A 199 -3.92 2.52 8.33
CA ALA A 199 -2.83 3.42 8.74
C ALA A 199 -2.59 3.36 10.25
N LEU A 200 -3.65 3.41 11.05
CA LEU A 200 -3.59 3.26 12.50
C LEU A 200 -3.05 1.89 12.89
N HIS A 201 -3.47 0.84 12.18
CA HIS A 201 -2.99 -0.52 12.38
C HIS A 201 -1.47 -0.60 12.17
N GLY A 202 -0.99 -0.05 11.05
CA GLY A 202 0.45 0.08 10.78
C GLY A 202 1.19 0.89 11.83
N ILE A 203 0.63 2.03 12.30
CA ILE A 203 1.21 2.80 13.41
C ILE A 203 1.32 1.95 14.67
N GLY A 204 0.32 1.12 14.98
CA GLY A 204 0.34 0.22 16.13
C GLY A 204 1.46 -0.81 16.05
N HIS A 205 1.66 -1.43 14.89
CA HIS A 205 2.68 -2.47 14.70
C HIS A 205 4.11 -1.91 14.64
N CYS A 206 4.34 -0.83 13.90
CA CYS A 206 5.69 -0.34 13.63
C CYS A 206 6.08 0.93 14.39
N GLY A 207 5.17 1.58 15.12
CA GLY A 207 5.39 2.89 15.74
C GLY A 207 6.63 2.95 16.64
N GLY A 208 6.86 1.89 17.41
CA GLY A 208 8.05 1.75 18.28
C GLY A 208 9.38 1.72 17.51
N ASP A 209 9.38 1.23 16.27
CA ASP A 209 10.58 1.15 15.42
C ASP A 209 10.85 2.45 14.65
N LEU A 210 9.91 3.40 14.62
CA LEU A 210 10.05 4.65 13.83
C LEU A 210 10.86 5.75 14.53
N ASP A 211 11.22 5.56 15.81
CA ASP A 211 12.03 6.50 16.61
C ASP A 211 11.48 7.94 16.61
N ARG A 212 10.15 8.06 16.76
CA ARG A 212 9.43 9.35 16.65
C ARG A 212 8.13 9.42 17.44
N GLN A 213 8.08 8.79 18.62
CA GLN A 213 6.85 8.67 19.42
C GLN A 213 6.13 10.02 19.62
N ASP A 214 6.86 11.09 19.96
CA ASP A 214 6.28 12.44 20.13
C ASP A 214 5.55 12.96 18.88
N VAL A 215 6.04 12.60 17.69
CA VAL A 215 5.42 12.99 16.41
C VAL A 215 4.18 12.14 16.15
N ILE A 216 4.27 10.83 16.39
CA ILE A 216 3.13 9.90 16.30
C ILE A 216 1.99 10.36 17.20
N ASP A 217 2.30 10.63 18.47
CA ASP A 217 1.31 11.07 19.47
C ASP A 217 0.57 12.32 19.01
N LYS A 218 1.30 13.35 18.59
CA LYS A 218 0.72 14.61 18.11
C LYS A 218 -0.12 14.41 16.84
N THR A 219 0.34 13.58 15.91
CA THR A 219 -0.37 13.30 14.67
C THR A 219 -1.68 12.54 14.94
N VAL A 220 -1.64 11.49 15.77
CA VAL A 220 -2.83 10.71 16.11
C VAL A 220 -3.81 11.54 16.95
N GLU A 221 -3.34 12.37 17.88
CA GLU A 221 -4.22 13.29 18.61
C GLU A 221 -4.91 14.29 17.69
N ALA A 222 -4.19 14.85 16.72
CA ALA A 222 -4.77 15.74 15.72
C ALA A 222 -5.82 15.01 14.88
N PHE A 223 -5.52 13.78 14.45
CA PHE A 223 -6.47 12.92 13.73
C PHE A 223 -7.73 12.64 14.55
N ILE A 224 -7.61 12.25 15.83
CA ILE A 224 -8.76 11.99 16.72
C ILE A 224 -9.72 13.18 16.80
N ARG A 225 -9.18 14.42 16.77
CA ARG A 225 -9.99 15.66 16.78
C ARG A 225 -10.77 15.88 15.49
N THR A 226 -10.37 15.26 14.38
CA THR A 226 -11.09 15.32 13.10
C THR A 226 -12.20 14.28 12.97
N ILE A 227 -12.16 13.22 13.78
CA ILE A 227 -13.19 12.17 13.76
C ILE A 227 -14.50 12.70 14.34
N GLY A 228 -15.61 12.39 13.66
CA GLY A 228 -16.97 12.69 14.11
C GLY A 228 -17.24 12.26 15.56
N ASN A 229 -18.15 12.95 16.25
CA ASN A 229 -18.46 12.64 17.65
C ASN A 229 -19.16 11.28 17.83
N ASP A 230 -19.74 10.76 16.76
CA ASP A 230 -20.47 9.50 16.66
C ASP A 230 -19.57 8.28 16.38
N ASP A 231 -18.42 8.45 15.71
CA ASP A 231 -17.48 7.33 15.45
C ASP A 231 -16.54 7.09 16.65
N ARG A 232 -17.12 6.58 17.73
CA ARG A 232 -16.38 6.20 18.95
C ARG A 232 -15.42 5.04 18.71
N GLU A 233 -15.76 4.14 17.78
CA GLU A 233 -14.95 2.97 17.47
C GLU A 233 -13.59 3.40 16.89
N LEU A 234 -13.59 4.29 15.88
CA LEU A 234 -12.35 4.78 15.27
C LEU A 234 -11.52 5.61 16.25
N LYS A 235 -12.15 6.40 17.13
CA LYS A 235 -11.44 7.15 18.19
C LYS A 235 -10.71 6.21 19.16
N ASN A 236 -11.39 5.17 19.63
CA ASN A 236 -10.80 4.19 20.54
C ASN A 236 -9.67 3.42 19.85
N TYR A 237 -9.87 3.06 18.58
CA TYR A 237 -8.87 2.36 17.81
C TYR A 237 -7.62 3.22 17.58
N ALA A 238 -7.79 4.51 17.24
CA ALA A 238 -6.69 5.44 17.08
C ALA A 238 -5.88 5.62 18.38
N ASP A 239 -6.57 5.72 19.52
CA ASP A 239 -5.90 5.82 20.82
C ASP A 239 -5.15 4.54 21.21
N ALA A 240 -5.68 3.37 20.84
CA ALA A 240 -5.02 2.08 21.05
C ALA A 240 -3.79 1.93 20.12
N ALA A 241 -3.93 2.27 18.84
CA ALA A 241 -2.86 2.28 17.85
C ALA A 241 -1.66 3.14 18.26
N ARG A 242 -1.91 4.36 18.77
CA ARG A 242 -0.86 5.23 19.32
C ARG A 242 0.01 4.55 20.38
N ARG A 243 -0.57 3.63 21.16
CA ARG A 243 0.09 2.92 22.26
C ARG A 243 0.69 1.57 21.83
N GLY A 244 0.65 1.25 20.54
CA GLY A 244 1.07 -0.06 20.02
C GLY A 244 0.08 -1.19 20.35
N CYS A 245 -1.16 -0.87 20.69
CA CYS A 245 -2.18 -1.85 21.09
C CYS A 245 -3.17 -2.08 19.94
N VAL A 246 -2.78 -2.84 18.93
CA VAL A 246 -3.64 -3.25 17.81
C VAL A 246 -3.70 -4.78 17.72
N GLN A 247 -4.76 -5.31 17.11
CA GLN A 247 -5.00 -6.74 16.91
C GLN A 247 -5.46 -7.03 15.49
#